data_AF-A0A9P8I2U9-F1
#
_entry.id   AF-A0A9P8I2U9-F1
#
_cell.length_a   1.000
_cell.length_b   1.000
_cell.length_c   1.000
_cell.angle_alpha   90.00
_cell.angle_beta   90.00
_cell.angle_gamma   90.00
#
_symmetry.space_group_name_H-M   'P 1'
#
loop_
_entity.id
_entity.type
_entity.pdbx_description
1 polymer ?
#
loop_
_entity_poly.entity_id
_entity_poly.type
_entity_poly.pdbx_seq_one_letter_code
_entity_poly.pdbx_strand_id
1 'polypeptide(L)'
;MARLVKRGEAMPDWEADNESEHDVGVVTESQKQVKKPPLYKVLLHNDDFTTMEFVVDILRNVFHKSELDAVHIMLAVHQQGMGVAGVYTYEIAEAKVNKVTQLARDNEFPLLIGRRLMLTPELQHTIQRTFEEALQRRHEYVTLEHLLYALLDEKTGSDVIQHCGGNVTALKHELEQFLTQSLESLPKTRRVKPDYTAAFERVLERAAMQAQGSGQTAIDGGNILAAMFQERHSHAVYLLAKQGISRLDVLNYIAHGVSKLEAGAGDDASQP
;
A
#
# COMPACT_ATOMS: atom_id res chain seq x y z
N MET A 1 17.70 13.94 37.48
CA MET A 1 16.88 14.70 38.45
C MET A 1 15.82 15.49 37.70
N ALA A 2 14.57 14.99 37.72
CA ALA A 2 13.27 15.66 37.49
C ALA A 2 12.29 14.63 36.91
N ARG A 3 11.56 13.88 37.75
CA ARG A 3 10.16 14.11 38.20
C ARG A 3 9.15 13.83 37.07
N LEU A 4 8.54 12.63 36.97
CA LEU A 4 7.38 12.09 37.73
C LEU A 4 6.15 13.01 37.71
N VAL A 5 4.99 12.39 37.40
CA VAL A 5 3.55 12.82 37.43
C VAL A 5 2.96 12.69 36.00
N LYS A 6 1.88 11.95 35.70
CA LYS A 6 0.81 11.32 36.50
C LYS A 6 0.21 10.11 35.78
N ARG A 7 -0.39 9.22 36.57
CA ARG A 7 -1.10 7.98 36.25
C ARG A 7 -2.62 8.25 36.29
N GLY A 8 -3.41 7.51 35.49
CA GLY A 8 -4.88 7.53 35.43
C GLY A 8 -5.34 8.08 34.09
N GLU A 9 -5.87 7.29 33.16
CA GLU A 9 -7.16 6.60 33.24
C GLU A 9 -7.09 5.14 32.77
N ALA A 10 -7.83 4.27 33.45
CA ALA A 10 -7.97 2.85 33.12
C ALA A 10 -8.98 2.66 31.97
N MET A 11 -8.62 1.85 30.98
CA MET A 11 -9.52 1.37 29.93
C MET A 11 -10.55 0.39 30.54
N PRO A 12 -11.82 0.36 30.10
CA PRO A 12 -12.79 -0.59 30.63
C PRO A 12 -12.51 -2.02 30.14
N ASP A 13 -12.48 -2.96 31.09
CA ASP A 13 -12.51 -4.40 30.87
C ASP A 13 -13.80 -4.80 30.13
N TRP A 14 -13.68 -5.61 29.08
CA TRP A 14 -14.79 -6.27 28.41
C TRP A 14 -14.58 -7.78 28.41
N GLU A 15 -14.83 -8.45 29.53
CA GLU A 15 -15.07 -9.90 29.61
C GLU A 15 -16.14 -10.07 30.72
N ALA A 16 -17.19 -10.87 30.66
CA ALA A 16 -17.70 -11.86 29.73
C ALA A 16 -19.21 -12.03 30.05
N ASP A 17 -20.02 -12.50 29.10
CA ASP A 17 -21.23 -13.26 29.39
C ASP A 17 -21.37 -14.38 28.35
N ASN A 18 -21.38 -15.62 28.86
CA ASN A 18 -21.64 -16.90 28.21
C ASN A 18 -23.02 -17.34 28.78
N GLU A 19 -24.04 -17.82 28.06
CA GLU A 19 -24.16 -19.13 27.42
C GLU A 19 -25.52 -19.23 26.67
N SER A 20 -25.58 -19.97 25.55
CA SER A 20 -26.56 -21.06 25.36
C SER A 20 -26.27 -21.87 24.09
N GLU A 21 -26.15 -23.18 24.28
CA GLU A 21 -26.13 -24.27 23.27
C GLU A 21 -27.52 -24.41 22.61
N HIS A 22 -27.80 -24.97 21.43
CA HIS A 22 -27.24 -26.00 20.53
C HIS A 22 -27.52 -25.57 19.06
N ASP A 23 -26.79 -26.01 18.03
CA ASP A 23 -27.11 -27.23 17.26
C ASP A 23 -26.00 -27.53 16.23
N VAL A 24 -25.87 -28.81 15.88
CA VAL A 24 -24.74 -29.47 15.23
C VAL A 24 -24.81 -29.30 13.71
N GLY A 25 -23.81 -28.64 13.12
CA GLY A 25 -23.70 -28.45 11.67
C GLY A 25 -22.26 -28.61 11.16
N VAL A 26 -21.93 -29.84 10.76
CA VAL A 26 -20.81 -30.28 9.90
C VAL A 26 -19.68 -29.27 9.66
N VAL A 27 -18.56 -29.47 10.35
CA VAL A 27 -17.26 -28.86 10.04
C VAL A 27 -16.80 -29.39 8.68
N THR A 28 -17.00 -28.65 7.61
CA THR A 28 -16.35 -28.93 6.33
C THR A 28 -14.93 -28.35 6.37
N GLU A 29 -13.99 -29.21 5.97
CA GLU A 29 -12.55 -29.00 6.00
C GLU A 29 -12.15 -27.65 5.39
N SER A 30 -11.35 -26.89 6.14
CA SER A 30 -10.76 -25.65 5.67
C SER A 30 -9.77 -25.99 4.55
N GLN A 31 -10.22 -25.88 3.30
CA GLN A 31 -9.33 -25.89 2.14
C GLN A 31 -8.30 -24.78 2.36
N LYS A 32 -7.08 -25.17 2.73
CA LYS A 32 -5.95 -24.27 2.90
C LYS A 32 -5.56 -23.76 1.51
N GLN A 33 -6.28 -22.74 1.02
CA GLN A 33 -5.98 -22.09 -0.24
C GLN A 33 -4.53 -21.59 -0.17
N VAL A 34 -3.68 -22.15 -1.02
CA VAL A 34 -2.30 -21.71 -1.17
C VAL A 34 -2.35 -20.31 -1.78
N LYS A 35 -2.09 -19.30 -0.95
CA LYS A 35 -2.09 -17.89 -1.34
C LYS A 35 -1.03 -17.67 -2.43
N LYS A 36 -1.44 -17.15 -3.60
CA LYS A 36 -0.52 -16.85 -4.70
C LYS A 36 0.25 -15.55 -4.40
N PRO A 37 1.57 -15.43 -4.67
CA PRO A 37 2.39 -14.31 -4.19
C PRO A 37 2.22 -12.98 -4.98
N PRO A 38 2.70 -11.82 -4.46
CA PRO A 38 2.48 -10.51 -5.09
C PRO A 38 3.24 -10.36 -6.38
N LEU A 39 2.64 -9.71 -7.37
CA LEU A 39 3.30 -9.41 -8.63
C LEU A 39 4.13 -8.12 -8.57
N TYR A 40 5.34 -8.20 -9.10
CA TYR A 40 6.30 -7.11 -9.24
C TYR A 40 6.73 -6.98 -10.70
N LYS A 41 6.85 -5.74 -11.18
CA LYS A 41 7.60 -5.43 -12.40
C LYS A 41 9.09 -5.54 -12.09
N VAL A 42 9.83 -6.29 -12.89
CA VAL A 42 11.29 -6.19 -12.92
C VAL A 42 11.67 -5.18 -13.99
N LEU A 43 12.42 -4.17 -13.59
CA LEU A 43 12.73 -2.98 -14.37
C LEU A 43 14.24 -2.91 -14.60
N LEU A 44 14.63 -2.76 -15.86
CA LEU A 44 15.99 -2.42 -16.27
C LEU A 44 16.10 -0.90 -16.44
N HIS A 45 17.20 -0.33 -16.02
CA HIS A 45 17.51 1.10 -16.19
C HIS A 45 18.66 1.26 -17.18
N ASN A 46 18.56 2.30 -18.01
CA ASN A 46 19.65 2.66 -18.93
C ASN A 46 20.83 3.25 -18.18
N ASP A 47 22.02 2.99 -18.71
CA ASP A 47 23.28 3.60 -18.31
C ASP A 47 24.18 3.76 -19.55
N ASP A 48 25.26 4.52 -19.42
CA ASP A 48 26.11 4.89 -20.56
C ASP A 48 27.16 3.82 -20.93
N PHE A 49 27.27 2.72 -20.18
CA PHE A 49 28.37 1.75 -20.29
C PHE A 49 27.93 0.36 -20.70
N THR A 50 26.74 -0.08 -20.29
CA THR A 50 26.23 -1.42 -20.59
C THR A 50 25.89 -1.56 -22.07
N THR A 51 26.39 -2.62 -22.72
CA THR A 51 26.15 -2.84 -24.15
C THR A 51 24.73 -3.34 -24.42
N MET A 52 24.18 -2.96 -25.59
CA MET A 52 22.85 -3.42 -26.04
C MET A 52 22.80 -4.95 -26.17
N GLU A 53 23.89 -5.57 -26.63
CA GLU A 53 24.00 -7.02 -26.76
C GLU A 53 23.87 -7.71 -25.38
N PHE A 54 24.55 -7.19 -24.35
CA PHE A 54 24.44 -7.71 -23.00
C PHE A 54 23.00 -7.60 -22.48
N VAL A 55 22.32 -6.48 -22.71
CA VAL A 55 20.91 -6.30 -22.32
C VAL A 55 20.00 -7.29 -23.02
N VAL A 56 20.18 -7.52 -24.33
CA VAL A 56 19.42 -8.52 -25.09
C VAL A 56 19.69 -9.93 -24.56
N ASP A 57 20.94 -10.26 -24.24
CA ASP A 57 21.31 -11.56 -23.67
C ASP A 57 20.61 -11.81 -22.32
N ILE A 58 20.62 -10.81 -21.43
CA ILE A 58 19.88 -10.84 -20.16
C ILE A 58 18.39 -11.09 -20.39
N LEU A 59 17.77 -10.35 -21.32
CA LEU A 59 16.34 -10.47 -21.62
C LEU A 59 15.98 -11.86 -22.16
N ARG A 60 16.85 -12.48 -22.96
CA ARG A 60 16.62 -13.82 -23.50
C ARG A 60 16.89 -14.92 -22.47
N ASN A 61 18.01 -14.86 -21.78
CA ASN A 61 18.48 -15.97 -20.93
C ASN A 61 17.87 -15.94 -19.53
N VAL A 62 17.66 -14.76 -18.95
CA VAL A 62 17.10 -14.62 -17.59
C VAL A 62 15.59 -14.42 -17.62
N PHE A 63 15.08 -13.66 -18.60
CA PHE A 63 13.65 -13.32 -18.70
C PHE A 63 12.89 -14.11 -19.75
N HIS A 64 13.56 -15.00 -20.49
CA HIS A 64 12.97 -15.87 -21.51
C HIS A 64 12.16 -15.10 -22.57
N LYS A 65 12.61 -13.90 -22.92
CA LYS A 65 12.03 -13.11 -24.00
C LYS A 65 12.41 -13.67 -25.36
N SER A 66 11.49 -13.59 -26.30
CA SER A 66 11.82 -13.81 -27.71
C SER A 66 12.85 -12.77 -28.16
N GLU A 67 13.58 -13.06 -29.24
CA GLU A 67 14.58 -12.12 -29.75
C GLU A 67 13.95 -10.76 -30.12
N LEU A 68 12.79 -10.77 -30.77
CA LEU A 68 12.05 -9.56 -31.11
C LEU A 68 11.65 -8.77 -29.86
N ASP A 69 11.09 -9.43 -28.85
CA ASP A 69 10.70 -8.78 -27.59
C ASP A 69 11.91 -8.23 -26.84
N ALA A 70 13.02 -8.98 -26.81
CA ALA A 70 14.25 -8.57 -26.15
C ALA A 70 14.83 -7.31 -26.79
N VAL A 71 14.89 -7.25 -28.12
CA VAL A 71 15.34 -6.06 -28.85
C VAL A 71 14.39 -4.88 -28.60
N HIS A 72 13.07 -5.10 -28.63
CA HIS A 72 12.09 -4.05 -28.37
C HIS A 72 12.21 -3.47 -26.96
N ILE A 73 12.30 -4.33 -25.94
CA ILE A 73 12.48 -3.91 -24.55
C ILE A 73 13.83 -3.21 -24.38
N MET A 74 14.91 -3.72 -24.97
CA MET A 74 16.23 -3.09 -24.91
C MET A 74 16.22 -1.68 -25.51
N LEU A 75 15.59 -1.50 -26.67
CA LEU A 75 15.44 -0.17 -27.28
C LEU A 75 14.61 0.76 -26.40
N ALA A 76 13.54 0.26 -25.77
CA ALA A 76 12.76 1.05 -24.83
C ALA A 76 13.59 1.49 -23.61
N VAL A 77 14.41 0.59 -23.04
CA VAL A 77 15.35 0.94 -21.96
C VAL A 77 16.27 2.07 -22.42
N HIS A 78 16.92 1.91 -23.58
CA HIS A 78 17.86 2.89 -24.10
C HIS A 78 17.25 4.27 -24.36
N GLN A 79 16.05 4.31 -24.96
CA GLN A 79 15.42 5.56 -25.39
C GLN A 79 14.64 6.27 -24.27
N GLN A 80 14.03 5.50 -23.36
CA GLN A 80 13.13 6.02 -22.32
C GLN A 80 13.80 6.04 -20.93
N GLY A 81 15.02 5.54 -20.83
CA GLY A 81 15.79 5.44 -19.58
C GLY A 81 15.41 4.23 -18.71
N MET A 82 14.29 3.56 -18.98
CA MET A 82 13.87 2.35 -18.26
C MET A 82 12.96 1.46 -19.10
N GLY A 83 12.93 0.16 -18.79
CA GLY A 83 12.08 -0.81 -19.48
C GLY A 83 11.67 -1.99 -18.61
N VAL A 84 10.49 -2.55 -18.88
CA VAL A 84 9.94 -3.69 -18.12
C VAL A 84 10.46 -5.00 -18.69
N ALA A 85 11.34 -5.68 -17.94
CA ALA A 85 11.86 -6.99 -18.32
C ALA A 85 10.83 -8.12 -18.09
N GLY A 86 9.92 -7.96 -17.11
CA GLY A 86 8.79 -8.86 -16.92
C GLY A 86 8.03 -8.62 -15.62
N VAL A 87 7.01 -9.45 -15.40
CA VAL A 87 6.13 -9.40 -14.23
C VAL A 87 6.19 -10.75 -13.53
N TYR A 88 6.56 -10.76 -12.25
CA TYR A 88 6.82 -11.99 -11.50
C TYR A 88 6.35 -11.88 -10.06
N THR A 89 6.20 -13.02 -9.39
CA THR A 89 6.03 -13.06 -7.93
C THR A 89 7.26 -12.49 -7.22
N TYR A 90 7.12 -12.02 -5.98
CA TYR A 90 8.24 -11.44 -5.20
C TYR A 90 9.52 -12.27 -5.26
N GLU A 91 9.45 -13.55 -4.88
CA GLU A 91 10.62 -14.44 -4.82
C GLU A 91 11.27 -14.64 -6.18
N ILE A 92 10.47 -14.77 -7.24
CA ILE A 92 10.98 -14.92 -8.61
C ILE A 92 11.58 -13.60 -9.10
N ALA A 93 10.95 -12.46 -8.81
CA ALA A 93 11.46 -11.14 -9.14
C ALA A 93 12.80 -10.89 -8.44
N GLU A 94 12.89 -11.18 -7.14
CA GLU A 94 14.11 -11.03 -6.34
C GLU A 94 15.23 -11.94 -6.84
N ALA A 95 14.93 -13.22 -7.10
CA ALA A 95 15.90 -14.15 -7.67
C ALA A 95 16.42 -13.68 -9.04
N LYS A 96 15.54 -13.21 -9.93
CA LYS A 96 15.93 -12.68 -11.24
C LYS A 96 16.75 -11.39 -11.13
N VAL A 97 16.33 -10.45 -10.28
CA VAL A 97 17.08 -9.20 -9.99
C VAL A 97 18.49 -9.56 -9.52
N ASN A 98 18.62 -10.41 -8.51
CA ASN A 98 19.91 -10.83 -7.97
C ASN A 98 20.78 -11.53 -9.03
N LYS A 99 20.18 -12.38 -9.87
CA LYS A 99 20.91 -13.05 -10.96
C LYS A 99 21.45 -12.06 -11.98
N VAL A 100 20.65 -11.08 -12.42
CA VAL A 100 21.10 -10.06 -13.37
C VAL A 100 22.15 -9.15 -12.74
N THR A 101 21.96 -8.74 -11.47
CA THR A 101 22.96 -7.94 -10.75
C THR A 101 24.31 -8.68 -10.68
N GLN A 102 24.30 -9.99 -10.44
CA GLN A 102 25.52 -10.79 -10.45
C GLN A 102 26.15 -10.84 -11.84
N LEU A 103 25.36 -11.14 -12.88
CA LEU A 103 25.87 -11.18 -14.27
C LEU A 103 26.46 -9.84 -14.71
N ALA A 104 25.82 -8.72 -14.36
CA ALA A 104 26.33 -7.39 -14.66
C ALA A 104 27.67 -7.14 -13.97
N ARG A 105 27.80 -7.50 -12.69
CA ARG A 105 29.06 -7.42 -11.94
C ARG A 105 30.17 -8.29 -12.55
N ASP A 106 29.85 -9.54 -12.89
CA ASP A 106 30.82 -10.48 -13.47
C ASP A 106 31.34 -10.01 -14.84
N ASN A 107 30.54 -9.24 -15.58
CA ASN A 107 30.90 -8.63 -16.86
C ASN A 107 31.30 -7.14 -16.72
N GLU A 108 31.51 -6.66 -15.50
CA GLU A 108 31.96 -5.29 -15.20
C GLU A 108 31.02 -4.17 -15.72
N PHE A 109 29.73 -4.47 -15.89
CA PHE A 109 28.71 -3.51 -16.29
C PHE A 109 27.98 -2.89 -15.08
N PRO A 110 27.70 -1.58 -15.09
CA PRO A 110 26.98 -0.90 -14.01
C PRO A 110 25.45 -1.02 -14.12
N LEU A 111 24.94 -1.96 -14.92
CA LEU A 111 23.51 -2.14 -15.21
C LEU A 111 22.66 -2.20 -13.93
N LEU A 112 21.75 -1.23 -13.80
CA LEU A 112 20.82 -1.17 -12.68
C LEU A 112 19.53 -1.93 -13.00
N ILE A 113 19.14 -2.79 -12.07
CA ILE A 113 17.91 -3.57 -12.15
C ILE A 113 17.19 -3.54 -10.80
N GLY A 114 15.87 -3.38 -10.84
CA GLY A 114 15.04 -3.31 -9.64
C GLY A 114 13.71 -4.03 -9.79
N ARG A 115 13.03 -4.23 -8.66
CA ARG A 115 11.64 -4.70 -8.64
C ARG A 115 10.73 -3.58 -8.16
N ARG A 116 9.57 -3.43 -8.77
CA ARG A 116 8.55 -2.45 -8.39
C ARG A 116 7.21 -3.12 -8.23
N LEU A 117 6.57 -2.88 -7.09
CA LEU A 117 5.24 -3.41 -6.80
C LEU A 117 4.21 -2.91 -7.82
N MET A 118 3.25 -3.75 -8.18
CA MET A 118 2.16 -3.39 -9.10
C MET A 118 1.12 -2.53 -8.38
N LEU A 119 1.09 -1.24 -8.73
CA LEU A 119 0.13 -0.27 -8.22
C LEU A 119 -0.75 0.24 -9.36
N THR A 120 -1.99 0.63 -9.07
CA THR A 120 -2.78 1.41 -10.03
C THR A 120 -2.11 2.77 -10.28
N PRO A 121 -2.28 3.36 -11.48
CA PRO A 121 -1.75 4.70 -11.77
C PRO A 121 -2.21 5.75 -10.75
N GLU A 122 -3.47 5.65 -10.30
CA GLU A 122 -4.07 6.53 -9.31
C GLU A 122 -3.36 6.40 -7.98
N LEU A 123 -3.16 5.17 -7.47
CA LEU A 123 -2.46 4.95 -6.21
C LEU A 123 -0.98 5.36 -6.30
N GLN A 124 -0.33 5.14 -7.44
CA GLN A 124 1.05 5.61 -7.65
C GLN A 124 1.13 7.14 -7.50
N HIS A 125 0.16 7.87 -8.05
CA HIS A 125 0.08 9.31 -7.88
C HIS A 125 -0.23 9.71 -6.44
N THR A 126 -1.12 8.97 -5.75
CA THR A 126 -1.40 9.17 -4.32
C THR A 126 -0.15 9.01 -3.45
N ILE A 127 0.67 7.98 -3.67
CA ILE A 127 1.92 7.76 -2.92
C ILE A 127 2.94 8.88 -3.20
N GLN A 128 3.03 9.34 -4.45
CA GLN A 128 3.88 10.47 -4.80
C GLN A 128 3.45 11.74 -4.05
N ARG A 129 2.15 12.05 -4.05
CA ARG A 129 1.58 13.17 -3.28
C ARG A 129 1.81 13.02 -1.78
N THR A 130 1.70 11.80 -1.26
CA THR A 130 1.97 11.49 0.15
C THR A 130 3.40 11.88 0.55
N PHE A 131 4.38 11.59 -0.30
CA PHE A 131 5.77 12.00 -0.11
C PHE A 131 5.93 13.53 -0.21
N GLU A 132 5.27 14.16 -1.18
CA GLU A 132 5.30 15.62 -1.37
C GLU A 132 4.72 16.38 -0.18
N GLU A 133 3.63 15.91 0.42
CA GLU A 133 3.06 16.50 1.64
C GLU A 133 4.07 16.51 2.79
N ALA A 134 4.74 15.38 3.04
CA ALA A 134 5.77 15.29 4.08
C ALA A 134 6.97 16.20 3.76
N LEU A 135 7.38 16.26 2.49
CA LEU A 135 8.48 17.11 2.04
C LEU A 135 8.16 18.61 2.19
N GLN A 136 6.97 19.03 1.77
CA GLN A 136 6.52 20.43 1.85
C GLN A 136 6.39 20.90 3.29
N ARG A 137 5.85 20.05 4.17
CA ARG A 137 5.74 20.30 5.61
C ARG A 137 7.07 20.10 6.36
N ARG A 138 8.09 19.59 5.65
CA ARG A 138 9.45 19.34 6.14
C ARG A 138 9.47 18.38 7.33
N HIS A 139 8.62 17.37 7.27
CA HIS A 139 8.64 16.27 8.21
C HIS A 139 9.81 15.34 7.90
N GLU A 140 10.40 14.75 8.94
CA GLU A 140 11.49 13.79 8.76
C GLU A 140 10.99 12.46 8.17
N TYR A 141 9.70 12.14 8.36
CA TYR A 141 9.13 10.87 7.95
C TYR A 141 7.81 11.02 7.19
N VAL A 142 7.60 10.11 6.23
CA VAL A 142 6.32 9.86 5.57
C VAL A 142 5.53 8.84 6.40
N THR A 143 4.40 9.27 6.95
CA THR A 143 3.56 8.50 7.89
C THR A 143 2.24 8.04 7.25
N LEU A 144 1.47 7.22 7.97
CA LEU A 144 0.15 6.77 7.52
C LEU A 144 -0.89 7.90 7.49
N GLU A 145 -0.69 8.96 8.28
CA GLU A 145 -1.56 10.13 8.28
C GLU A 145 -1.40 10.94 6.98
N HIS A 146 -0.16 11.07 6.48
CA HIS A 146 0.08 11.64 5.15
C HIS A 146 -0.59 10.78 4.07
N LEU A 147 -0.47 9.45 4.19
CA LEU A 147 -1.05 8.51 3.23
C LEU A 147 -2.57 8.61 3.20
N LEU A 148 -3.21 8.60 4.37
CA LEU A 148 -4.65 8.76 4.49
C LEU A 148 -5.08 10.12 3.94
N TYR A 149 -4.38 11.21 4.29
CA TYR A 149 -4.67 12.54 3.76
C TYR A 149 -4.66 12.59 2.23
N ALA A 150 -3.65 11.97 1.60
CA ALA A 150 -3.57 11.90 0.14
C ALA A 150 -4.64 10.99 -0.48
N LEU A 151 -4.96 9.86 0.16
CA LEU A 151 -6.02 8.93 -0.28
C LEU A 151 -7.40 9.59 -0.31
N LEU A 152 -7.66 10.56 0.58
CA LEU A 152 -8.93 11.30 0.58
C LEU A 152 -9.13 12.20 -0.64
N ASP A 153 -8.07 12.49 -1.40
CA ASP A 153 -8.16 13.17 -2.69
C ASP A 153 -8.14 12.21 -3.88
N GLU A 154 -7.88 10.92 -3.64
CA GLU A 154 -8.05 9.88 -4.64
C GLU A 154 -9.52 9.50 -4.73
N LYS A 155 -10.04 9.32 -5.95
CA LYS A 155 -11.44 8.91 -6.17
C LYS A 155 -11.78 7.62 -5.40
N THR A 156 -10.98 6.57 -5.56
CA THR A 156 -11.19 5.29 -4.87
C THR A 156 -11.22 5.45 -3.35
N GLY A 157 -10.25 6.20 -2.80
CA GLY A 157 -10.13 6.38 -1.35
C GLY A 157 -11.30 7.17 -0.78
N SER A 158 -11.67 8.28 -1.42
CA SER A 158 -12.81 9.10 -1.00
C SER A 158 -14.15 8.35 -1.14
N ASP A 159 -14.37 7.63 -2.24
CA ASP A 159 -15.57 6.82 -2.45
C ASP A 159 -15.71 5.76 -1.34
N VAL A 160 -14.64 5.01 -1.03
CA VAL A 160 -14.64 4.01 0.05
C VAL A 160 -15.03 4.64 1.38
N ILE A 161 -14.41 5.76 1.74
CA ILE A 161 -14.68 6.44 3.02
C ILE A 161 -16.14 6.91 3.09
N GLN A 162 -16.67 7.52 2.03
CA GLN A 162 -18.05 8.00 1.99
C GLN A 162 -19.06 6.86 2.13
N HIS A 163 -18.88 5.77 1.39
CA HIS A 163 -19.80 4.63 1.42
C HIS A 163 -19.70 3.82 2.72
N CYS A 164 -18.59 3.96 3.46
CA CYS A 164 -18.48 3.43 4.82
C CYS A 164 -19.10 4.35 5.89
N GLY A 165 -19.75 5.46 5.50
CA GLY A 165 -20.39 6.42 6.41
C GLY A 165 -19.47 7.54 6.92
N GLY A 166 -18.27 7.66 6.35
CA GLY A 166 -17.30 8.69 6.71
C GLY A 166 -17.58 10.05 6.08
N ASN A 167 -17.15 11.10 6.77
CA ASN A 167 -17.12 12.46 6.24
C ASN A 167 -15.69 12.82 5.80
N VAL A 168 -15.45 12.74 4.49
CA VAL A 168 -14.14 13.01 3.87
C VAL A 168 -13.62 14.41 4.21
N THR A 169 -14.46 15.43 4.12
CA THR A 169 -14.07 16.82 4.39
C THR A 169 -13.64 17.01 5.85
N ALA A 170 -14.43 16.49 6.79
CA ALA A 170 -14.10 16.56 8.22
C ALA A 170 -12.82 15.77 8.52
N LEU A 171 -12.69 14.55 7.96
CA LEU A 171 -11.51 13.71 8.15
C LEU A 171 -10.23 14.38 7.64
N LYS A 172 -10.31 15.01 6.47
CA LYS A 172 -9.20 15.73 5.86
C LYS A 172 -8.76 16.92 6.72
N HIS A 173 -9.70 17.64 7.31
CA HIS A 173 -9.41 18.75 8.22
C HIS A 173 -8.71 18.27 9.50
N GLU A 174 -9.21 17.19 10.12
CA GLU A 174 -8.59 16.62 11.32
C GLU A 174 -7.16 16.11 11.04
N LEU A 175 -6.94 15.46 9.89
CA LEU A 175 -5.62 15.04 9.45
C LEU A 175 -4.69 16.23 9.22
N GLU A 176 -5.15 17.28 8.56
CA GLU A 176 -4.35 18.49 8.34
C GLU A 176 -3.94 19.14 9.67
N GLN A 177 -4.86 19.20 10.64
CA GLN A 177 -4.56 19.68 11.98
C GLN A 177 -3.48 18.82 12.65
N PHE A 178 -3.62 17.49 12.62
CA PHE A 178 -2.63 16.58 13.19
C PHE A 178 -1.25 16.75 12.53
N LEU A 179 -1.21 16.74 11.20
CA LEU A 179 0.02 16.89 10.42
C LEU A 179 0.72 18.23 10.68
N THR A 180 -0.03 19.30 11.00
CA THR A 180 0.55 20.63 11.25
C THR A 180 0.96 20.84 12.71
N GLN A 181 0.20 20.27 13.65
CA GLN A 181 0.34 20.59 15.08
C GLN A 181 1.07 19.51 15.89
N SER A 182 1.01 18.25 15.45
CA SER A 182 1.53 17.10 16.22
C SER A 182 2.84 16.55 15.67
N LEU A 183 3.11 16.72 14.38
CA LEU A 183 4.38 16.29 13.77
C LEU A 183 5.40 17.44 13.78
N GLU A 184 6.61 17.16 14.26
CA GLU A 184 7.68 18.14 14.29
C GLU A 184 8.27 18.35 12.88
N SER A 185 8.34 19.61 12.46
CA SER A 185 9.05 19.99 11.24
C SER A 185 10.55 20.15 11.51
N LEU A 186 11.38 19.64 10.60
CA LEU A 186 12.83 19.82 10.67
C LEU A 186 13.20 21.32 10.64
N PRO A 187 14.37 21.74 11.16
CA PRO A 187 14.84 23.13 11.04
C PRO A 187 15.20 23.49 9.59
N LYS A 188 14.96 24.74 9.12
CA LYS A 188 15.20 25.16 7.72
C LYS A 188 16.62 24.92 7.19
N THR A 189 17.58 24.79 8.09
CA THR A 189 18.99 24.50 7.79
C THR A 189 19.23 23.06 7.33
N ARG A 190 18.33 22.12 7.63
CA ARG A 190 18.44 20.70 7.28
C ARG A 190 17.66 20.41 6.00
N ARG A 191 18.37 20.14 4.90
CA ARG A 191 17.78 19.67 3.63
C ARG A 191 17.87 18.14 3.57
N VAL A 192 16.87 17.49 4.16
CA VAL A 192 16.75 16.03 4.16
C VAL A 192 15.43 15.67 3.51
N LYS A 193 15.45 14.68 2.63
CA LYS A 193 14.24 14.07 2.06
C LYS A 193 13.62 13.17 3.14
N PRO A 194 12.29 13.14 3.28
CA PRO A 194 11.66 12.30 4.30
C PRO A 194 11.86 10.82 3.97
N ASP A 195 12.10 10.02 5.01
CA ASP A 195 12.12 8.55 4.90
C ASP A 195 10.72 7.99 5.18
N TYR A 196 10.39 6.82 4.62
CA TYR A 196 9.13 6.15 4.94
C TYR A 196 9.21 5.51 6.33
N THR A 197 8.11 5.58 7.10
CA THR A 197 8.02 4.82 8.36
C THR A 197 7.86 3.33 8.11
N ALA A 198 8.34 2.49 9.03
CA ALA A 198 8.10 1.05 8.97
C ALA A 198 6.60 0.68 8.94
N ALA A 199 5.73 1.50 9.53
CA ALA A 199 4.28 1.32 9.46
C ALA A 199 3.75 1.52 8.03
N PHE A 200 4.27 2.51 7.31
CA PHE A 200 3.95 2.74 5.91
C PHE A 200 4.35 1.55 5.04
N GLU A 201 5.58 1.05 5.21
CA GLU A 201 6.08 -0.13 4.47
C GLU A 201 5.22 -1.38 4.73
N ARG A 202 4.91 -1.67 6.00
CA ARG A 202 4.02 -2.79 6.36
C ARG A 202 2.64 -2.67 5.73
N VAL A 203 2.08 -1.46 5.62
CA VAL A 203 0.78 -1.25 4.96
C VAL A 203 0.85 -1.59 3.48
N LEU A 204 1.91 -1.16 2.77
CA LEU A 204 2.11 -1.54 1.37
C LEU A 204 2.25 -3.07 1.20
N GLU A 205 3.03 -3.71 2.05
CA GLU A 205 3.23 -5.16 2.03
C GLU A 205 1.91 -5.92 2.27
N ARG A 206 1.12 -5.49 3.28
CA ARG A 206 -0.17 -6.11 3.59
C ARG A 206 -1.21 -5.86 2.50
N ALA A 207 -1.25 -4.67 1.92
CA ALA A 207 -2.12 -4.35 0.80
C ALA A 207 -1.79 -5.24 -0.41
N ALA A 208 -0.50 -5.48 -0.66
CA ALA A 208 -0.06 -6.42 -1.68
C ALA A 208 -0.58 -7.84 -1.39
N MET A 209 -0.43 -8.32 -0.15
CA MET A 209 -0.94 -9.63 0.29
C MET A 209 -2.47 -9.74 0.17
N GLN A 210 -3.20 -8.66 0.40
CA GLN A 210 -4.66 -8.62 0.25
C GLN A 210 -5.06 -8.68 -1.22
N ALA A 211 -4.47 -7.85 -2.07
CA ALA A 211 -4.76 -7.82 -3.51
C ALA A 211 -4.57 -9.20 -4.15
N GLN A 212 -3.52 -9.92 -3.74
CA GLN A 212 -3.30 -11.32 -4.12
C GLN A 212 -4.42 -12.27 -3.69
N GLY A 213 -4.83 -12.20 -2.42
CA GLY A 213 -5.87 -13.06 -1.86
C GLY A 213 -7.18 -12.93 -2.63
N SER A 214 -7.40 -11.77 -3.25
CA SER A 214 -8.58 -11.45 -4.06
C SER A 214 -8.35 -11.58 -5.58
N GLY A 215 -7.17 -12.02 -6.03
CA GLY A 215 -6.84 -12.19 -7.45
C GLY A 215 -6.62 -10.89 -8.24
N GLN A 216 -6.47 -9.75 -7.56
CA GLN A 216 -6.21 -8.46 -8.19
C GLN A 216 -4.79 -8.40 -8.77
N THR A 217 -4.65 -7.81 -9.96
CA THR A 217 -3.37 -7.69 -10.68
C THR A 217 -2.56 -6.47 -10.28
N ALA A 218 -3.19 -5.51 -9.59
CA ALA A 218 -2.59 -4.29 -9.10
C ALA A 218 -3.24 -3.89 -7.78
N ILE A 219 -2.48 -3.18 -6.95
CA ILE A 219 -2.94 -2.64 -5.67
C ILE A 219 -3.55 -1.26 -5.91
N ASP A 220 -4.73 -1.02 -5.33
CA ASP A 220 -5.44 0.27 -5.37
C ASP A 220 -5.54 0.92 -3.97
N GLY A 221 -6.11 2.13 -3.90
CA GLY A 221 -6.32 2.84 -2.65
C GLY A 221 -7.22 2.10 -1.65
N GLY A 222 -8.14 1.26 -2.12
CA GLY A 222 -8.99 0.42 -1.27
C GLY A 222 -8.19 -0.64 -0.52
N ASN A 223 -7.27 -1.32 -1.21
CA ASN A 223 -6.36 -2.27 -0.57
C ASN A 223 -5.52 -1.61 0.53
N ILE A 224 -5.06 -0.38 0.27
CA ILE A 224 -4.28 0.40 1.24
C ILE A 224 -5.11 0.76 2.46
N LEU A 225 -6.33 1.27 2.26
CA LEU A 225 -7.25 1.57 3.36
C LEU A 225 -7.53 0.33 4.21
N ALA A 226 -7.84 -0.80 3.58
CA ALA A 226 -8.10 -2.06 4.29
C ALA A 226 -6.89 -2.59 5.07
N ALA A 227 -5.67 -2.39 4.54
CA ALA A 227 -4.42 -2.75 5.19
C ALA A 227 -4.06 -1.79 6.33
N MET A 228 -4.38 -0.50 6.20
CA MET A 228 -4.11 0.55 7.19
C MET A 228 -4.76 0.24 8.53
N PHE A 229 -5.99 -0.29 8.56
CA PHE A 229 -6.68 -0.71 9.79
C PHE A 229 -5.92 -1.76 10.63
N GLN A 230 -4.92 -2.44 10.08
CA GLN A 230 -4.08 -3.35 10.86
C GLN A 230 -3.01 -2.61 11.68
N GLU A 231 -2.76 -1.33 11.41
CA GLU A 231 -1.85 -0.47 12.17
C GLU A 231 -2.63 0.23 13.30
N ARG A 232 -3.07 -0.58 14.28
CA ARG A 232 -3.97 -0.17 15.39
C ARG A 232 -3.47 1.01 16.23
N HIS A 233 -2.17 1.29 16.20
CA HIS A 233 -1.55 2.38 16.97
C HIS A 233 -1.33 3.65 16.14
N SER A 234 -1.77 3.69 14.88
CA SER A 234 -1.66 4.88 14.04
C SER A 234 -2.76 5.88 14.32
N HIS A 235 -2.44 7.17 14.20
CA HIS A 235 -3.43 8.23 14.35
C HIS A 235 -4.43 8.21 13.18
N ALA A 236 -3.99 7.79 12.00
CA ALA A 236 -4.87 7.56 10.86
C ALA A 236 -6.03 6.60 11.18
N VAL A 237 -5.73 5.44 11.78
CA VAL A 237 -6.77 4.47 12.18
C VAL A 237 -7.65 5.00 13.31
N TYR A 238 -7.08 5.75 14.25
CA TYR A 238 -7.85 6.42 15.29
C TYR A 238 -8.90 7.38 14.69
N LEU A 239 -8.52 8.22 13.72
CA LEU A 239 -9.45 9.16 13.09
C LEU A 239 -10.54 8.46 12.27
N LEU A 240 -10.20 7.37 11.57
CA LEU A 240 -11.17 6.53 10.87
C LEU A 240 -12.18 5.90 11.86
N ALA A 241 -11.69 5.33 12.95
CA ALA A 241 -12.53 4.74 13.99
C ALA A 241 -13.42 5.79 14.68
N LYS A 242 -12.92 7.01 14.87
CA LYS A 242 -13.69 8.15 15.43
C LYS A 242 -14.91 8.50 14.56
N GLN A 243 -14.85 8.26 13.25
CA GLN A 243 -15.99 8.42 12.33
C GLN A 243 -16.88 7.17 12.23
N GLY A 244 -16.65 6.14 13.04
CA GLY A 244 -17.43 4.89 13.01
C GLY A 244 -17.11 3.98 11.81
N ILE A 245 -15.97 4.20 11.15
CA ILE A 245 -15.50 3.37 10.04
C ILE A 245 -14.68 2.21 10.61
N SER A 246 -15.08 1.00 10.26
CA SER A 246 -14.34 -0.22 10.60
C SER A 246 -13.67 -0.84 9.38
N ARG A 247 -12.70 -1.73 9.64
CA ARG A 247 -12.07 -2.52 8.58
C ARG A 247 -13.07 -3.37 7.79
N LEU A 248 -14.09 -3.89 8.48
CA LEU A 248 -15.10 -4.74 7.86
C LEU A 248 -15.92 -3.95 6.83
N ASP A 249 -16.23 -2.69 7.14
CA ASP A 249 -16.97 -1.80 6.22
C ASP A 249 -16.19 -1.58 4.93
N VAL A 250 -14.90 -1.26 5.06
CA VAL A 250 -14.00 -1.07 3.92
C VAL A 250 -13.91 -2.34 3.08
N LEU A 251 -13.74 -3.51 3.71
CA LEU A 251 -13.69 -4.78 2.99
C LEU A 251 -15.00 -5.12 2.28
N ASN A 252 -16.15 -4.90 2.93
CA ASN A 252 -17.47 -5.16 2.36
C ASN A 252 -17.72 -4.28 1.14
N TYR A 253 -17.35 -3.00 1.22
CA TYR A 253 -17.49 -2.09 0.09
C TYR A 253 -16.58 -2.47 -1.08
N ILE A 254 -15.30 -2.77 -0.83
CA ILE A 254 -14.36 -3.18 -1.90
C ILE A 254 -14.77 -4.50 -2.55
N ALA A 255 -15.26 -5.47 -1.78
CA ALA A 255 -15.60 -6.79 -2.29
C ALA A 255 -16.97 -6.85 -2.99
N HIS A 256 -17.94 -6.09 -2.51
CA HIS A 256 -19.36 -6.28 -2.88
C HIS A 256 -20.10 -4.97 -3.21
N GLY A 257 -19.44 -3.81 -3.09
CA GLY A 257 -20.09 -2.51 -3.26
C GLY A 257 -21.11 -2.18 -2.15
N VAL A 258 -21.16 -2.97 -1.07
CA VAL A 258 -22.13 -2.81 0.01
C VAL A 258 -21.84 -1.50 0.75
N SER A 259 -22.78 -0.57 0.66
CA SER A 259 -22.69 0.78 1.23
C SER A 259 -23.48 0.88 2.53
N LYS A 260 -22.90 1.47 3.58
CA LYS A 260 -23.66 1.83 4.80
C LYS A 260 -24.70 2.91 4.53
N LEU A 261 -24.49 3.74 3.52
CA LEU A 261 -25.45 4.77 3.12
C LEU A 261 -26.76 4.14 2.63
N GLU A 262 -26.70 2.97 1.99
CA GLU A 262 -27.88 2.26 1.49
C GLU A 262 -28.59 1.48 2.60
N ALA A 263 -27.85 0.90 3.55
CA ALA A 263 -28.42 0.18 4.69
C ALA A 263 -29.26 1.08 5.62
N GLY A 264 -28.89 2.36 5.77
CA GLY A 264 -29.65 3.33 6.56
C GLY A 264 -30.88 3.92 5.87
N ALA A 265 -31.00 3.78 4.54
CA ALA A 265 -32.12 4.32 3.77
C ALA A 265 -33.31 3.35 3.67
N GLY A 266 -33.13 2.07 4.03
CA GLY A 266 -34.15 1.03 3.95
C GLY A 266 -35.11 0.96 5.14
N ASP A 267 -34.76 1.55 6.29
CA ASP A 267 -35.53 1.43 7.54
C ASP A 267 -36.50 2.60 7.81
N ASP A 268 -36.47 3.68 7.02
CA ASP A 268 -37.37 4.84 7.20
C ASP A 268 -38.61 4.82 6.28
N ALA A 269 -38.79 3.74 5.51
CA ALA A 269 -39.90 3.56 4.57
C ALA A 269 -40.96 2.55 5.05
N SER A 270 -40.96 2.17 6.34
CA SER A 270 -41.95 1.25 6.89
C SER A 270 -42.51 1.72 8.23
N GLN A 271 -43.70 2.33 8.10
CA GLN A 271 -44.83 2.40 9.03
C GLN A 271 -44.99 3.67 9.88
N PRO A 272 -46.25 4.09 10.13
CA PRO A 272 -47.42 4.10 9.25
C PRO A 272 -47.99 5.50 8.97
#